data_AF-T0Q0H9-F1
#
_entry.id   AF-T0Q0H9-F1
#
_cell.length_a   1.000
_cell.length_b   1.000
_cell.length_c   1.000
_cell.angle_alpha   90.00
_cell.angle_beta   90.00
_cell.angle_gamma   90.00
#
_symmetry.space_group_name_H-M   'P 1'
#
loop_
_entity.id
_entity.type
_entity.pdbx_description
1 polymer ?
#
loop_
_entity_poly.entity_id
_entity_poly.type
_entity_poly.pdbx_seq_one_letter_code
_entity_poly.pdbx_strand_id
1 'polypeptide(L)'
;MAELDTLQVPYADLLGKASENGFSNARLAMMVSEGELQPSFTESMPSELLALARECLSFHDNDRPSAIQLSYKLHKILNENKAGYQ
;
A
#
# COMPACT_ATOMS: atom_id res chain seq x y z
N MET A 1 3.88 -1.59 -3.01
CA MET A 1 4.41 -0.69 -1.95
C MET A 1 4.35 -1.36 -0.58
N ALA A 2 3.21 -1.93 -0.16
CA ALA A 2 3.09 -2.61 1.14
C ALA A 2 4.07 -3.78 1.35
N GLU A 3 4.30 -4.63 0.35
CA GLU A 3 5.28 -5.74 0.47
C GLU A 3 6.72 -5.23 0.68
N LEU A 4 7.09 -4.10 0.05
CA LEU A 4 8.42 -3.50 0.24
C LEU A 4 8.59 -2.88 1.63
N ASP A 5 7.50 -2.38 2.20
CA ASP A 5 7.48 -1.77 3.54
C ASP A 5 7.44 -2.83 4.64
N THR A 6 6.53 -3.79 4.55
CA THR A 6 6.32 -4.82 5.57
C THR A 6 7.27 -6.01 5.44
N LEU A 7 7.89 -6.20 4.27
CA LEU A 7 8.65 -7.41 3.90
C LEU A 7 7.83 -8.70 4.05
N GLN A 8 6.50 -8.59 3.93
CA GLN A 8 5.56 -9.71 3.99
C GLN A 8 4.73 -9.78 2.71
N VAL A 9 4.22 -10.97 2.40
CA VAL A 9 3.24 -11.14 1.33
C VAL A 9 1.95 -10.34 1.64
N PRO A 10 1.18 -9.92 0.63
CA PRO A 10 -0.06 -9.17 0.84
C PRO A 10 -1.02 -9.88 1.82
N TYR A 11 -1.54 -9.14 2.78
CA TYR A 11 -2.50 -9.61 3.78
C TYR A 11 -2.00 -10.76 4.68
N ALA A 12 -0.68 -10.88 4.88
CA ALA A 12 -0.08 -11.93 5.73
C ALA A 12 -0.67 -11.99 7.16
N ASP A 13 -1.11 -10.86 7.68
CA ASP A 13 -1.79 -10.69 8.96
C ASP A 13 -3.24 -11.20 8.98
N LEU A 14 -3.90 -11.26 7.82
CA LEU A 14 -5.29 -11.69 7.65
C LEU A 14 -5.42 -13.11 7.08
N LEU A 15 -4.33 -13.65 6.54
CA LEU A 15 -4.27 -15.04 6.10
C LEU A 15 -4.33 -15.97 7.31
N GLY A 16 -5.31 -16.88 7.30
CA GLY A 16 -5.45 -17.87 8.36
C GLY A 16 -4.22 -18.75 8.46
N LYS A 17 -3.51 -18.66 9.59
CA LYS A 17 -2.85 -19.86 10.12
C LYS A 17 -3.96 -20.89 10.31
N ALA A 18 -3.74 -22.12 9.84
CA ALA A 18 -4.76 -23.17 9.70
C ALA A 18 -5.57 -23.54 10.96
N SER A 19 -5.41 -22.85 12.09
CA SER A 19 -6.19 -22.99 13.31
C SER A 19 -6.69 -21.61 13.73
N GLU A 20 -7.97 -21.38 13.47
CA GLU A 20 -8.85 -20.36 14.10
C GLU A 20 -8.66 -18.89 13.64
N ASN A 21 -9.51 -18.49 12.69
CA ASN A 21 -10.01 -17.11 12.47
C ASN A 21 -9.38 -16.24 11.36
N GLY A 22 -8.52 -16.76 10.48
CA GLY A 22 -8.12 -15.96 9.30
C GLY A 22 -9.03 -16.14 8.09
N PHE A 23 -8.99 -15.17 7.19
CA PHE A 23 -9.80 -15.18 5.97
C PHE A 23 -9.20 -16.11 4.92
N SER A 24 -10.06 -16.76 4.13
CA SER A 24 -9.62 -17.47 2.94
C SER A 24 -9.20 -16.49 1.84
N ASN A 25 -8.34 -16.93 0.91
CA ASN A 25 -7.96 -16.12 -0.25
C ASN A 25 -9.18 -15.64 -1.05
N ALA A 26 -10.22 -16.48 -1.18
CA ALA A 26 -11.46 -16.11 -1.85
C ALA A 26 -12.21 -14.98 -1.10
N ARG A 27 -12.24 -15.02 0.23
CA ARG A 27 -12.86 -13.96 1.04
C ARG A 27 -12.06 -12.66 0.97
N LEU A 28 -10.73 -12.73 1.02
CA LEU A 28 -9.86 -11.55 0.85
C LEU A 28 -10.08 -10.91 -0.53
N ALA A 29 -10.09 -11.71 -1.60
CA ALA A 29 -10.33 -11.22 -2.95
C ALA A 29 -11.70 -10.52 -3.09
N MET A 30 -12.74 -11.07 -2.45
CA MET A 30 -14.07 -10.45 -2.39
C MET A 30 -14.01 -9.08 -1.70
N MET A 31 -13.44 -8.99 -0.50
CA MET A 31 -13.34 -7.73 0.24
C MET A 31 -12.53 -6.67 -0.51
N VAL A 32 -11.45 -7.06 -1.19
CA VAL A 32 -10.67 -6.15 -2.06
C VAL A 32 -11.52 -5.67 -3.24
N SER A 33 -12.27 -6.58 -3.88
CA SER A 33 -13.14 -6.22 -5.01
C SER A 33 -14.32 -5.32 -4.63
N GLU A 34 -14.74 -5.37 -3.37
CA GLU A 34 -15.78 -4.51 -2.79
C GLU A 34 -15.21 -3.16 -2.30
N GLY A 35 -13.89 -2.99 -2.29
CA GLY A 35 -13.23 -1.79 -1.76
C GLY A 35 -13.13 -1.74 -0.23
N GLU A 36 -13.55 -2.81 0.45
CA GLU A 36 -13.59 -2.95 1.91
C GLU A 36 -12.23 -3.33 2.52
N LEU A 37 -11.26 -3.72 1.69
CA LEU A 37 -9.93 -4.14 2.14
C LEU A 37 -8.83 -3.52 1.29
N GLN A 38 -7.84 -2.92 1.98
CA GLN A 38 -6.58 -2.45 1.43
C GLN A 38 -5.42 -3.04 2.24
N PRO A 39 -4.22 -3.20 1.67
CA PRO A 39 -3.07 -3.68 2.40
C PRO A 39 -2.62 -2.68 3.47
N SER A 40 -2.14 -3.21 4.59
CA SER A 40 -1.59 -2.44 5.70
C SER A 40 -0.14 -2.04 5.45
N PHE A 41 0.33 -1.04 6.19
CA PHE A 41 1.71 -0.55 6.19
C PHE A 41 2.23 -0.46 7.63
N THR A 42 3.55 -0.51 7.79
CA THR A 42 4.22 -0.32 9.07
C THR A 42 4.14 1.13 9.54
N GLU A 43 4.24 1.36 10.84
CA GLU A 43 4.32 2.70 11.42
C GLU A 43 5.60 3.45 11.00
N SER A 44 6.63 2.74 10.56
CA SER A 44 7.89 3.31 10.09
C SER A 44 7.86 3.84 8.66
N MET A 45 6.77 3.60 7.91
CA MET A 45 6.69 4.08 6.52
C MET A 45 6.65 5.61 6.47
N PRO A 46 7.54 6.28 5.70
CA PRO A 46 7.51 7.73 5.56
C PRO A 46 6.15 8.23 5.08
N SER A 47 5.65 9.31 5.70
CA SER A 47 4.27 9.78 5.54
C SER A 47 3.92 10.13 4.09
N GLU A 48 4.88 10.67 3.35
CA GLU A 48 4.77 11.06 1.95
C GLU A 48 4.69 9.84 1.03
N LEU A 49 5.44 8.78 1.35
CA LEU A 49 5.34 7.50 0.65
C LEU A 49 4.04 6.77 1.00
N LEU A 50 3.59 6.84 2.25
CA LEU A 50 2.31 6.26 2.67
C LEU A 50 1.13 6.94 1.94
N ALA A 51 1.14 8.27 1.85
CA ALA A 51 0.12 9.01 1.10
C ALA A 51 0.10 8.57 -0.38
N LEU A 52 1.26 8.49 -1.01
CA LEU A 52 1.38 8.03 -2.40
C LEU A 52 0.93 6.58 -2.58
N ALA A 53 1.23 5.71 -1.61
CA ALA A 53 0.78 4.32 -1.64
C ALA A 53 -0.75 4.21 -1.54
N ARG A 54 -1.38 5.03 -0.68
CA ARG A 54 -2.84 5.09 -0.54
C ARG A 54 -3.52 5.59 -1.82
N GLU A 55 -2.95 6.58 -2.50
CA GLU A 55 -3.44 7.00 -3.82
C GLU A 55 -3.41 5.85 -4.84
N CYS A 56 -2.31 5.08 -4.89
CA CYS A 56 -2.20 3.92 -5.77
C CYS A 56 -3.22 2.81 -5.47
N LEU A 57 -3.66 2.72 -4.21
CA LEU A 57 -4.61 1.73 -3.71
C LEU A 57 -6.06 2.23 -3.73
N SER A 58 -6.35 3.42 -4.27
CA SER A 58 -7.71 3.92 -4.32
C SER A 58 -8.63 2.95 -5.06
N PHE A 59 -9.81 2.72 -4.48
CA PHE A 59 -10.83 1.87 -5.07
C PHE A 59 -11.36 2.46 -6.38
N HIS A 60 -11.51 3.78 -6.43
CA HIS A 60 -11.90 4.48 -7.65
C HIS A 60 -10.69 4.62 -8.57
N ASP A 61 -10.89 4.23 -9.84
CA ASP A 61 -9.87 4.26 -10.87
C ASP A 61 -9.31 5.66 -11.14
N ASN A 62 -10.17 6.67 -11.16
CA ASN A 62 -9.80 8.06 -11.43
C ASN A 62 -8.91 8.69 -10.34
N ASP A 63 -8.90 8.13 -9.13
CA ASP A 63 -8.07 8.61 -8.03
C ASP A 63 -6.66 8.00 -8.06
N ARG A 64 -6.44 6.95 -8.87
CA ARG A 64 -5.14 6.31 -8.99
C ARG A 64 -4.24 7.12 -9.93
N PRO A 65 -3.00 7.42 -9.55
CA PRO A 65 -2.08 8.15 -10.41
C PRO A 65 -1.68 7.28 -11.61
N SER A 66 -1.56 7.91 -12.78
CA SER A 66 -0.84 7.30 -13.90
C SER A 66 0.62 7.04 -13.54
N ALA A 67 1.27 6.16 -14.28
CA ALA A 67 2.69 5.86 -14.09
C ALA A 67 3.58 7.12 -14.18
N ILE A 68 3.23 8.08 -15.05
CA ILE A 68 3.96 9.34 -15.20
C ILE A 68 3.80 10.21 -13.96
N GLN A 69 2.58 10.36 -13.45
CA GLN A 69 2.29 11.12 -12.23
C GLN A 69 2.99 10.48 -11.02
N LEU A 70 2.94 9.15 -10.91
CA LEU A 70 3.62 8.40 -9.85
C LEU A 70 5.13 8.63 -9.88
N SER A 71 5.76 8.52 -11.06
CA SER A 71 7.19 8.76 -11.23
C SER A 71 7.59 10.18 -10.83
N TYR A 72 6.81 11.18 -11.26
CA TYR A 72 7.04 12.57 -10.89
C TYR A 72 6.98 12.77 -9.36
N LYS A 73 5.94 12.25 -8.70
CA LYS A 73 5.77 12.34 -7.24
C LYS A 73 6.91 11.66 -6.49
N LEU A 74 7.34 10.46 -6.92
CA LEU A 74 8.48 9.77 -6.32
C LEU A 74 9.78 10.57 -6.42
N HIS A 75 10.10 11.12 -7.59
CA HIS A 75 11.30 11.95 -7.76
C HIS A 75 11.26 13.21 -6.89
N LYS A 76 10.09 13.83 -6.76
CA LYS A 76 9.90 14.98 -5.87
C LYS A 76 10.22 14.63 -4.41
N ILE A 77 9.63 13.54 -3.90
CA ILE A 77 9.89 13.05 -2.52
C ILE A 77 11.39 12.78 -2.32
N LEU A 78 12.05 12.10 -3.27
CA LEU A 78 13.48 11.79 -3.17
C LEU A 78 14.35 13.05 -3.13
N ASN A 79 14.00 14.09 -3.89
CA ASN A 79 14.77 15.33 -3.92
C ASN A 79 14.55 16.17 -2.65
N GLU A 80 13.32 16.20 -2.11
CA GLU A 80 13.01 16.88 -0.85
C GLU A 80 13.75 16.22 0.34
N ASN A 81 13.79 14.90 0.38
CA ASN A 81 14.56 14.15 1.39
C ASN A 81 16.07 14.41 1.30
N LYS A 82 16.62 14.57 0.09
CA LYS A 82 18.04 14.95 -0.09
C LYS A 82 18.34 16.36 0.39
N ALA A 83 17.41 17.30 0.22
CA ALA A 83 17.58 18.68 0.66
C ALA A 83 17.54 18.80 2.20
N GLY A 84 16.79 17.94 2.89
CA GLY A 84 16.75 17.91 4.36
C GLY A 84 18.00 17.31 5.03
N TYR A 85 18.92 16.72 4.25
CA TYR A 85 20.19 16.17 4.73
C TYR A 85 21.39 17.11 4.49
N GLN A 86 21.14 18.33 3.98
CA GLN A 86 22.16 19.36 3.71
C GLN A 86 22.19 20.42 4.81
#